data_AF-A0A7S2W3M1-F1
#
_entry.id   AF-A0A7S2W3M1-F1
#
_cell.length_a   1.000
_cell.length_b   1.000
_cell.length_c   1.000
_cell.angle_alpha   90.00
_cell.angle_beta   90.00
_cell.angle_gamma   90.00
#
_symmetry.space_group_name_H-M   'P 1'
#
loop_
_entity.id
_entity.type
_entity.pdbx_description
1 polymer ?
#
loop_
_entity_poly.entity_id
_entity_poly.type
_entity_poly.pdbx_seq_one_letter_code
_entity_poly.pdbx_strand_id
1 'polypeptide(L)'
;RFLQKDLNPNTQCSVMLQFSAHTTENDTQRMIDSKLDRRRKGVFGPPLGKRCLIFVDDLNMPEKEVYGAQPPIELLRQWMDHRGWYDLKTKTFRDTMDLQFVA
;
A
#
# COMPACT_ATOMS: atom_id res chain seq x y z
N ARG A 1 8.79 -12.74 5.04
CA ARG A 1 8.61 -14.19 4.68
C ARG A 1 8.06 -15.04 5.82
N PHE A 2 8.49 -14.89 7.08
CA PHE A 2 7.96 -15.69 8.19
C PHE A 2 6.48 -15.35 8.52
N LEU A 3 6.15 -14.05 8.54
CA LEU A 3 4.79 -13.55 8.85
C LEU A 3 3.71 -13.87 7.79
N GLN A 4 4.11 -14.27 6.58
CA GLN A 4 3.17 -14.64 5.52
C GLN A 4 2.75 -16.12 5.56
N LYS A 5 3.49 -16.97 6.29
CA LYS A 5 3.30 -18.43 6.23
C LYS A 5 1.96 -18.89 6.80
N ASP A 6 1.41 -18.13 7.75
CA ASP A 6 0.20 -18.51 8.49
C ASP A 6 -1.05 -17.75 8.02
N LEU A 7 -0.99 -17.12 6.84
CA LEU A 7 -2.13 -16.39 6.30
C LEU A 7 -3.18 -17.35 5.74
N ASN A 8 -4.44 -17.11 6.09
CA ASN A 8 -5.55 -17.88 5.53
C ASN A 8 -5.88 -17.34 4.12
N PRO A 9 -5.62 -18.12 3.05
CA PRO A 9 -5.78 -17.63 1.68
C PRO A 9 -7.24 -17.32 1.30
N ASN A 10 -8.21 -17.85 2.05
CA ASN A 10 -9.63 -17.61 1.80
C ASN A 10 -10.08 -16.24 2.32
N THR A 11 -9.45 -15.75 3.40
CA THR A 11 -9.85 -14.50 4.09
C THR A 11 -8.79 -13.41 4.02
N GLN A 12 -7.58 -13.72 3.55
CA GLN A 12 -6.46 -12.79 3.52
C GLN A 12 -5.72 -12.84 2.18
N CYS A 13 -5.33 -11.67 1.69
CA CYS A 13 -4.27 -11.52 0.71
C CYS A 13 -3.16 -10.66 1.31
N SER A 14 -1.97 -10.68 0.71
CA SER A 14 -0.87 -9.86 1.19
C SER A 14 -0.04 -9.23 0.09
N VAL A 15 0.59 -8.11 0.44
CA VAL A 15 1.60 -7.39 -0.34
C VAL A 15 2.84 -7.30 0.54
N MET A 16 3.99 -7.61 -0.03
CA MET A 16 5.28 -7.37 0.63
C MET A 16 5.90 -6.16 -0.06
N LEU A 17 5.97 -5.03 0.63
CA LEU A 17 6.73 -3.87 0.21
C LEU A 17 8.18 -4.08 0.63
N GLN A 18 9.05 -4.19 -0.36
CA GLN A 18 10.49 -4.30 -0.14
C GLN A 18 11.14 -2.99 -0.54
N PHE A 19 11.41 -2.15 0.45
CA PHE A 19 11.97 -0.84 0.21
C PHE A 19 13.47 -0.94 -0.11
N SER A 20 13.90 -0.03 -0.97
CA SER A 20 15.28 0.16 -1.40
C SER A 20 15.51 1.65 -1.60
N ALA A 21 16.78 2.06 -1.72
CA ALA A 21 17.12 3.45 -2.01
C ALA A 21 16.42 4.01 -3.27
N HIS A 22 16.09 3.15 -4.24
CA HIS A 22 15.50 3.55 -5.52
C HIS A 22 13.98 3.31 -5.60
N THR A 23 13.36 2.79 -4.54
CA THR A 23 11.90 2.56 -4.54
C THR A 23 11.18 3.90 -4.56
N THR A 24 10.25 4.10 -5.49
CA THR A 24 9.47 5.35 -5.59
C THR A 24 8.11 5.23 -4.91
N GLU A 25 7.45 6.36 -4.68
CA GLU A 25 6.06 6.42 -4.24
C GLU A 25 5.13 5.74 -5.24
N ASN A 26 5.41 5.90 -6.54
CA ASN A 26 4.61 5.28 -7.60
C ASN A 26 4.74 3.75 -7.61
N ASP A 27 5.94 3.22 -7.35
CA ASP A 27 6.15 1.77 -7.23
C ASP A 27 5.38 1.22 -6.03
N THR A 28 5.46 1.90 -4.89
CA THR A 28 4.74 1.56 -3.66
C THR A 28 3.23 1.53 -3.91
N GLN A 29 2.69 2.59 -4.52
CA GLN A 29 1.27 2.68 -4.86
C GLN A 29 0.84 1.53 -5.79
N ARG A 30 1.60 1.29 -6.87
CA ARG A 30 1.28 0.25 -7.86
C ARG A 30 1.29 -1.15 -7.25
N MET A 31 2.24 -1.44 -6.36
CA MET A 31 2.31 -2.74 -5.67
C MET A 31 1.05 -2.99 -4.85
N ILE A 32 0.57 -1.98 -4.11
CA ILE A 32 -0.64 -2.10 -3.29
C ILE A 32 -1.88 -2.17 -4.19
N ASP A 33 -2.03 -1.21 -5.12
CA ASP A 33 -3.17 -1.14 -6.04
C ASP A 33 -3.31 -2.43 -6.87
N SER A 34 -2.23 -3.17 -7.14
CA SER A 34 -2.28 -4.46 -7.84
C SER A 34 -3.11 -5.55 -7.13
N LYS A 35 -3.39 -5.38 -5.83
CA LYS A 35 -4.23 -6.29 -5.04
C LYS A 35 -5.64 -5.74 -4.80
N LEU A 36 -5.94 -4.55 -5.30
CA LEU A 36 -7.20 -3.87 -5.05
C LEU A 36 -8.09 -3.88 -6.30
N ASP A 37 -9.34 -4.25 -6.10
CA ASP A 37 -10.40 -4.15 -7.08
C ASP A 37 -11.34 -3.00 -6.72
N ARG A 38 -11.97 -2.42 -7.74
CA ARG A 38 -13.00 -1.40 -7.54
C ARG A 38 -14.25 -2.05 -6.92
N ARG A 39 -14.64 -1.57 -5.74
CA ARG A 39 -15.89 -1.98 -5.05
C ARG A 39 -17.08 -1.18 -5.56
N ARG A 40 -16.91 0.14 -5.60
CA ARG A 40 -17.91 1.12 -6.04
C ARG A 40 -17.20 2.38 -6.52
N LYS A 41 -17.92 3.42 -6.92
CA LYS A 41 -17.30 4.68 -7.36
C LYS A 41 -16.41 5.26 -6.26
N GLY A 42 -15.12 5.41 -6.53
CA GLY A 42 -14.14 5.99 -5.61
C GLY A 42 -13.68 5.09 -4.47
N VAL A 43 -14.17 3.85 -4.36
CA VAL A 43 -13.81 2.92 -3.27
C VAL A 43 -13.19 1.64 -3.83
N PHE A 44 -12.04 1.28 -3.30
CA PHE A 44 -11.21 0.15 -3.71
C PHE A 44 -10.90 -0.73 -2.51
N GLY A 45 -10.71 -2.01 -2.75
CA GLY A 45 -10.36 -2.96 -1.69
C GLY A 45 -9.95 -4.30 -2.28
N PRO A 46 -9.39 -5.21 -1.49
CA PRO A 46 -9.06 -6.56 -1.94
C PRO A 46 -10.29 -7.32 -2.46
N PRO A 47 -10.15 -8.54 -3.02
CA PRO A 47 -11.29 -9.38 -3.39
C PRO A 47 -12.35 -9.51 -2.27
N LEU A 48 -13.62 -9.68 -2.65
CA LEU A 48 -14.73 -9.71 -1.68
C LEU A 48 -14.49 -10.77 -0.60
N GLY A 49 -14.74 -10.41 0.66
CA GLY A 49 -14.53 -11.30 1.82
C GLY A 49 -13.07 -11.45 2.27
N LYS A 50 -12.12 -10.73 1.66
CA LYS A 50 -10.71 -10.74 2.07
C LYS A 50 -10.28 -9.43 2.71
N ARG A 51 -9.24 -9.50 3.54
CA ARG A 51 -8.43 -8.35 3.99
C ARG A 51 -7.04 -8.40 3.34
N CYS A 52 -6.49 -7.23 3.02
CA CYS A 52 -5.13 -7.10 2.48
C CYS A 52 -4.16 -6.72 3.58
N LEU A 53 -3.18 -7.58 3.84
CA LEU A 53 -2.09 -7.30 4.76
C LEU A 53 -0.87 -6.79 3.99
N ILE A 54 -0.43 -5.58 4.30
CA ILE A 54 0.70 -4.92 3.65
C ILE A 54 1.88 -4.97 4.61
N PHE A 55 2.85 -5.84 4.30
CA PHE A 55 4.07 -5.99 5.08
C PHE A 55 5.13 -5.04 4.53
N VAL A 56 5.69 -4.19 5.38
CA VAL A 56 6.83 -3.33 5.06
C VAL A 56 8.07 -3.95 5.70
N ASP A 57 9.15 -4.11 4.94
CA ASP A 57 10.37 -4.74 5.45
C ASP A 57 11.28 -3.79 6.23
N ASP A 58 11.55 -2.60 5.69
CA ASP A 58 12.41 -1.61 6.30
C ASP A 58 11.96 -0.20 5.92
N LEU A 59 11.43 0.53 6.91
CA LEU A 59 11.04 1.93 6.76
C LEU A 59 12.24 2.89 6.72
N ASN A 60 13.47 2.46 7.01
CA ASN A 60 14.64 3.34 7.03
C ASN A 60 15.41 3.35 5.71
N MET A 61 15.08 2.46 4.77
CA MET A 61 15.85 2.26 3.53
C MET A 61 15.59 3.28 2.40
N PRO A 62 14.38 3.85 2.21
CA PRO A 62 14.15 4.82 1.14
C PRO A 62 15.08 6.04 1.24
N GLU A 63 15.65 6.45 0.11
CA GLU A 63 16.54 7.60 0.08
C GLU A 63 15.76 8.90 0.26
N LYS A 64 16.35 9.84 1.01
CA LYS A 64 15.78 11.17 1.19
C LYS A 64 16.01 11.99 -0.07
N GLU A 65 14.98 12.69 -0.54
CA GLU A 65 15.16 13.70 -1.57
C GLU A 65 15.88 14.96 -1.02
N VAL A 66 16.15 15.93 -1.90
CA VAL A 66 16.89 17.17 -1.57
C VAL A 66 16.34 17.90 -0.33
N TYR A 67 15.02 17.82 -0.12
CA TYR A 67 14.33 18.47 1.00
C TYR A 67 14.11 17.57 2.22
N GLY A 68 14.70 16.37 2.23
CA GLY A 68 14.68 15.43 3.35
C GLY A 68 13.48 14.51 3.42
N ALA A 69 12.49 14.66 2.53
CA ALA A 69 11.32 13.79 2.47
C ALA A 69 11.67 12.41 1.87
N GLN A 70 10.88 11.41 2.21
CA GLN A 70 10.97 10.06 1.62
C GLN A 70 9.62 9.73 0.97
N PRO A 71 9.45 10.01 -0.33
CA PRO A 71 8.16 9.88 -1.00
C PRO A 71 7.44 8.53 -0.80
N PRO A 72 8.12 7.37 -0.78
CA PRO A 72 7.47 6.09 -0.49
C PRO A 72 6.79 6.03 0.87
N ILE A 73 7.42 6.61 1.90
CA ILE A 73 6.91 6.63 3.27
C ILE A 73 5.77 7.63 3.39
N GLU A 74 5.88 8.77 2.71
CA GLU A 74 4.83 9.78 2.76
C GLU A 74 3.52 9.32 2.11
N LEU A 75 3.60 8.44 1.11
CA LEU A 75 2.42 7.76 0.60
C LEU A 75 1.75 6.88 1.67
N LEU A 76 2.54 6.15 2.46
CA LEU A 76 2.01 5.33 3.56
C LEU A 76 1.37 6.21 4.63
N ARG A 77 2.01 7.32 4.99
CA ARG A 77 1.46 8.30 5.93
C ARG A 77 0.16 8.90 5.41
N GLN A 78 0.09 9.27 4.12
CA GLN A 78 -1.13 9.76 3.49
C GLN A 78 -2.29 8.77 3.67
N TRP A 79 -2.02 7.47 3.49
CA TRP A 79 -3.02 6.43 3.72
C TRP A 79 -3.43 6.30 5.19
N MET A 80 -2.50 6.41 6.14
CA MET A 80 -2.84 6.35 7.56
C MET A 80 -3.81 7.48 7.96
N ASP A 81 -3.59 8.67 7.41
CA ASP A 81 -4.39 9.86 7.69
C ASP A 81 -5.76 9.85 6.97
N HIS A 82 -5.78 9.44 5.69
CA HIS A 82 -6.94 9.63 4.81
C HIS A 82 -7.59 8.33 4.32
N ARG A 83 -7.03 7.17 4.67
CA ARG A 83 -7.46 5.84 4.20
C ARG A 83 -7.48 5.69 2.68
N GLY A 84 -6.63 6.43 1.98
CA GLY A 84 -6.61 6.42 0.53
C GLY A 84 -5.59 7.38 -0.06
N TRP A 85 -5.51 7.40 -1.39
CA TRP A 85 -4.61 8.25 -2.18
C TRP A 85 -5.21 8.59 -3.53
N TYR A 86 -4.60 9.54 -4.23
CA TYR A 86 -5.04 9.95 -5.56
C TYR A 86 -4.61 8.94 -6.63
N ASP A 87 -5.48 8.70 -7.61
CA ASP A 87 -5.08 7.95 -8.80
C ASP A 87 -4.04 8.72 -9.62
N LEU A 88 -2.99 8.01 -10.06
CA LEU A 88 -1.90 8.61 -10.81
C LEU A 88 -2.33 9.19 -12.16
N LYS A 89 -3.39 8.68 -12.79
CA LYS A 89 -3.87 9.12 -14.11
C LYS A 89 -5.02 10.11 -14.01
N THR A 90 -6.10 9.74 -13.32
CA THR A 90 -7.34 10.53 -13.25
C THR A 90 -7.29 11.62 -12.19
N LYS A 91 -6.30 11.59 -11.29
CA LYS A 91 -6.17 12.56 -10.17
C LYS A 91 -7.41 12.64 -9.28
N THR A 92 -8.22 11.57 -9.27
CA THR A 92 -9.37 11.44 -8.38
C THR A 92 -8.94 10.70 -7.13
N PHE A 93 -9.39 11.16 -5.96
CA PHE A 93 -9.13 10.45 -4.70
C PHE A 93 -9.80 9.08 -4.69
N ARG A 94 -9.08 8.07 -4.19
CA ARG A 94 -9.54 6.69 -4.02
C ARG A 94 -9.48 6.33 -2.54
N ASP A 95 -10.64 6.07 -1.97
CA ASP A 95 -10.76 5.46 -0.65
C ASP A 95 -10.41 3.96 -0.78
N THR A 96 -9.63 3.46 0.15
CA THR A 96 -9.16 2.08 0.19
C THR A 96 -9.56 1.42 1.50
N MET A 97 -10.27 0.30 1.38
CA MET A 97 -10.88 -0.41 2.52
C MET A 97 -10.30 -1.81 2.67
N ASP A 98 -10.36 -2.34 3.90
CA ASP A 98 -9.88 -3.67 4.27
C ASP A 98 -8.36 -3.86 4.09
N LEU A 99 -7.59 -2.77 4.16
CA LEU A 99 -6.12 -2.77 4.18
C LEU A 99 -5.60 -2.67 5.63
N GLN A 100 -4.51 -3.36 5.92
CA GLN A 100 -3.79 -3.28 7.19
C GLN A 100 -2.28 -3.31 6.94
N PHE A 101 -1.57 -2.28 7.42
CA PHE A 101 -0.12 -2.23 7.37
C PHE A 101 0.49 -2.95 8.57
N VAL A 102 1.59 -3.65 8.33
CA VAL A 102 2.42 -4.33 9.32
C VAL A 102 3.87 -3.98 8.97
N ALA A 103 4.60 -3.36 9.89
CA ALA A 103 5.99 -2.99 9.75
C ALA A 103 6.78 -3.45 10.98
#